data_AF-A0A969FI56-F1
#
_entry.id   AF-A0A969FI56-F1
#
_cell.length_a   1.000
_cell.length_b   1.000
_cell.length_c   1.000
_cell.angle_alpha   90.00
_cell.angle_beta   90.00
_cell.angle_gamma   90.00
#
_symmetry.space_group_name_H-M   'P 1'
#
loop_
_entity.id
_entity.type
_entity.pdbx_description
1 polymer ?
#
loop_
_entity_poly.entity_id
_entity_poly.type
_entity_poly.pdbx_seq_one_letter_code
_entity_poly.pdbx_strand_id
1 'polypeptide(L)'
;MNKIDLSQPYTFSKFFELKIAANDLAQSFGYNFERTFLKLPEYSGELDRTEQTRERIEEVLPFVNLSNETARREILISPIIYDLIHYTKIEVRIEYLIRASEQLQGYVDYFLEAPHSVLVVEAKKEDLELGMTQLIAELIALDRWLDTDSNLLIGAVTTGKIWEFATLDRQTQL
;
A
#
# COMPACT_ATOMS: atom_id res chain seq x y z
N MET A 1 22.68 3.68 11.72
CA MET A 1 21.77 4.06 10.63
C MET A 1 22.11 3.19 9.43
N ASN A 2 21.24 2.24 9.10
CA ASN A 2 21.42 1.40 7.91
C ASN A 2 20.94 2.22 6.71
N LYS A 3 21.88 2.91 6.04
CA LYS A 3 21.59 3.65 4.81
C LYS A 3 21.61 2.70 3.61
N ILE A 4 20.68 2.89 2.68
CA ILE A 4 20.71 2.19 1.38
C ILE A 4 21.85 2.72 0.51
N ASP A 5 22.43 1.84 -0.31
CA ASP A 5 23.45 2.20 -1.30
C ASP A 5 22.76 2.56 -2.62
N LEU A 6 22.54 3.84 -2.87
CA LEU A 6 21.88 4.33 -4.08
C LEU A 6 22.63 4.00 -5.38
N SER A 7 23.84 3.43 -5.34
CA SER A 7 24.52 2.93 -6.54
C SER A 7 24.04 1.55 -7.00
N GLN A 8 23.29 0.83 -6.16
CA GLN A 8 22.78 -0.51 -6.45
C GLN A 8 21.31 -0.48 -6.88
N PRO A 9 20.86 -1.42 -7.74
CA PRO A 9 19.45 -1.58 -8.02
C PRO A 9 18.71 -2.20 -6.83
N TYR A 10 17.49 -1.74 -6.58
CA TYR A 10 16.62 -2.28 -5.54
C TYR A 10 15.21 -2.54 -6.08
N THR A 11 14.63 -3.64 -5.62
CA THR A 11 13.22 -3.97 -5.84
C THR A 11 12.40 -3.71 -4.59
N PHE A 12 11.08 -3.50 -4.71
CA PHE A 12 10.20 -3.32 -3.56
C PHE A 12 10.30 -4.47 -2.54
N SER A 13 10.37 -5.72 -3.04
CA SER A 13 10.59 -6.89 -2.17
C SER A 13 11.94 -6.86 -1.44
N LYS A 14 12.97 -6.24 -2.03
CA LYS A 14 14.29 -6.15 -1.40
C LYS A 14 14.27 -5.26 -0.16
N PHE A 15 13.47 -4.20 -0.14
CA PHE A 15 13.38 -3.32 1.03
C PHE A 15 12.85 -4.06 2.28
N PHE A 16 11.94 -5.02 2.09
CA PHE A 16 11.49 -5.91 3.16
C PHE A 16 12.64 -6.76 3.71
N GLU A 17 13.51 -7.30 2.84
CA GLU A 17 14.65 -8.15 3.25
C GLU A 17 15.75 -7.36 3.98
N LEU A 18 15.97 -6.11 3.58
CA LEU A 18 17.01 -5.26 4.16
C LEU A 18 16.70 -4.83 5.60
N LYS A 19 15.44 -4.97 6.04
CA LYS A 19 14.97 -4.61 7.38
C LYS A 19 15.34 -3.19 7.78
N ILE A 20 15.18 -2.26 6.84
CA ILE A 20 15.46 -0.85 7.05
C ILE A 20 14.22 -0.21 7.69
N ALA A 21 14.45 0.70 8.63
CA ALA A 21 13.36 1.45 9.23
C ALA A 21 12.75 2.43 8.21
N ALA A 22 11.42 2.58 8.24
CA ALA A 22 10.65 3.50 7.42
C ALA A 22 11.27 4.91 7.34
N ASN A 23 11.66 5.49 8.47
CA ASN A 23 12.29 6.81 8.53
C ASN A 23 13.67 6.85 7.86
N ASP A 24 14.51 5.85 8.06
CA ASP A 24 15.85 5.78 7.44
C ASP A 24 15.73 5.66 5.91
N LEU A 25 14.74 4.89 5.42
CA LEU A 25 14.44 4.77 4.00
C LEU A 25 13.95 6.10 3.41
N ALA A 26 12.95 6.73 4.03
CA ALA A 26 12.39 8.00 3.58
C ALA A 26 13.50 9.08 3.46
N GLN A 27 14.33 9.22 4.48
CA GLN A 27 15.45 10.17 4.48
C GLN A 27 16.48 9.88 3.39
N SER A 28 16.72 8.61 3.07
CA SER A 28 17.65 8.22 1.99
C SER A 28 17.17 8.67 0.61
N PHE A 29 15.88 8.97 0.46
CA PHE A 29 15.27 9.48 -0.78
C PHE A 29 14.85 10.95 -0.70
N GLY A 30 15.15 11.67 0.39
CA GLY A 30 14.85 13.09 0.56
C GLY A 30 13.48 13.41 1.17
N TYR A 31 12.83 12.44 1.82
CA TYR A 31 11.52 12.62 2.47
C TYR A 31 11.65 12.58 3.98
N ASN A 32 10.71 13.24 4.66
CA ASN A 32 10.48 13.06 6.10
C ASN A 32 9.45 11.96 6.35
N PHE A 33 9.56 11.31 7.49
CA PHE A 33 8.58 10.34 7.96
C PHE A 33 8.10 10.73 9.35
N GLU A 34 6.78 10.76 9.52
CA GLU A 34 6.13 10.94 10.82
C GLU A 34 4.97 9.96 10.99
N ARG A 35 4.61 9.69 12.24
CA ARG A 35 3.44 8.89 12.60
C ARG A 35 2.44 9.77 13.34
N THR A 36 1.28 9.96 12.75
CA THR A 36 0.20 10.77 13.30
C THR A 36 -1.15 10.10 13.02
N PHE A 37 -2.22 10.56 13.69
CA PHE A 37 -3.56 10.17 13.30
C PHE A 37 -3.95 10.92 12.03
N LEU A 38 -4.16 10.17 10.95
CA LEU A 38 -4.58 10.72 9.67
C LEU A 38 -6.07 11.10 9.73
N LYS A 39 -6.38 12.30 9.23
CA LYS A 39 -7.76 12.74 8.97
C LYS A 39 -8.05 12.57 7.49
N LEU A 40 -8.48 11.36 7.12
CA LEU A 40 -8.87 11.06 5.75
C LEU A 40 -10.32 11.48 5.49
N PRO A 41 -10.66 11.89 4.27
CA PRO A 41 -12.05 12.19 3.91
C PRO A 41 -12.90 10.92 4.04
N GLU A 42 -14.09 11.08 4.62
CA GLU A 42 -15.06 10.00 4.76
C GLU A 42 -16.02 9.99 3.56
N TYR A 43 -16.32 8.80 3.05
CA TYR A 43 -17.34 8.64 2.00
C TYR A 43 -18.73 8.78 2.61
N SER A 44 -19.52 9.73 2.10
CA SER A 44 -20.85 10.04 2.62
C SER A 44 -22.00 9.31 1.90
N GLY A 45 -21.69 8.50 0.89
CA GLY A 45 -22.68 7.73 0.15
C GLY A 45 -23.07 6.43 0.86
N GLU A 46 -24.01 5.71 0.27
CA GLU A 46 -24.44 4.40 0.78
C GLU A 46 -23.40 3.32 0.47
N LEU A 47 -23.15 2.46 1.45
CA LEU A 47 -22.28 1.28 1.33
C LEU A 47 -23.13 -0.01 1.42
N ASP A 48 -23.82 -0.31 0.32
CA ASP A 48 -24.82 -1.39 0.20
C ASP A 48 -24.29 -2.84 0.25
N ARG A 49 -22.97 -3.05 0.37
CA ARG A 49 -22.31 -4.37 0.35
C ARG A 49 -21.54 -4.69 1.62
N THR A 50 -21.32 -3.72 2.51
CA THR A 50 -20.46 -3.92 3.68
C THR A 50 -20.96 -5.04 4.58
N GLU A 51 -22.28 -5.16 4.78
CA GLU A 51 -22.87 -6.26 5.55
C GLU A 51 -22.67 -7.61 4.85
N GLN A 52 -23.01 -7.70 3.55
CA GLN A 52 -22.86 -8.94 2.78
C GLN A 52 -21.40 -9.41 2.70
N THR A 53 -20.44 -8.50 2.55
CA THR A 53 -19.01 -8.82 2.52
C THR A 53 -18.53 -9.29 3.88
N ARG A 54 -18.98 -8.66 4.98
CA ARG A 54 -18.71 -9.14 6.33
C ARG A 54 -19.23 -10.56 6.52
N GLU A 55 -20.50 -10.82 6.20
CA GLU A 55 -21.12 -12.14 6.35
C GLU A 55 -20.35 -13.23 5.59
N ARG A 56 -19.97 -12.97 4.33
CA ARG A 56 -19.19 -13.92 3.52
C ARG A 56 -17.82 -14.22 4.14
N ILE A 57 -17.12 -13.20 4.62
CA ILE A 57 -15.82 -13.38 5.28
C ILE A 57 -16.01 -14.22 6.55
N GLU A 58 -16.99 -13.88 7.39
CA GLU A 58 -17.29 -14.60 8.64
C GLU A 58 -17.70 -16.06 8.39
N GLU A 59 -18.45 -16.33 7.33
CA GLU A 59 -18.88 -17.68 6.94
C GLU A 59 -17.69 -18.59 6.57
N VAL A 60 -16.73 -18.08 5.80
CA VAL A 60 -15.59 -18.89 5.31
C VAL A 60 -14.46 -19.00 6.32
N LEU A 61 -14.29 -18.01 7.19
CA LEU A 61 -13.17 -17.89 8.13
C LEU A 61 -12.88 -19.17 8.96
N PRO A 62 -13.88 -19.88 9.52
CA PRO A 62 -13.64 -21.12 10.28
C PRO A 62 -13.08 -22.28 9.46
N PHE A 63 -13.20 -22.23 8.14
CA PHE A 63 -12.89 -23.34 7.23
C PHE A 63 -11.63 -23.12 6.38
N VAL A 64 -10.98 -21.96 6.50
CA VAL A 64 -9.81 -21.59 5.69
C VAL A 64 -8.59 -21.34 6.56
N ASN A 65 -7.43 -21.78 6.09
CA ASN A 65 -6.15 -21.53 6.75
C ASN A 65 -5.49 -20.30 6.13
N LEU A 66 -5.36 -19.22 6.92
CA LEU A 66 -4.80 -17.94 6.51
C LEU A 66 -3.27 -17.83 6.69
N SER A 67 -2.55 -18.95 6.76
CA SER A 67 -1.10 -18.98 7.00
C SER A 67 -0.26 -18.41 5.86
N ASN A 68 -0.76 -18.43 4.62
CA ASN A 68 -0.04 -17.90 3.46
C ASN A 68 -0.67 -16.61 2.92
N GLU A 69 0.14 -15.85 2.16
CA GLU A 69 -0.22 -14.56 1.57
C GLU A 69 -1.41 -14.69 0.62
N THR A 70 -1.39 -15.67 -0.28
CA THR A 70 -2.49 -15.92 -1.23
C THR A 70 -3.84 -16.11 -0.54
N ALA A 71 -3.90 -16.91 0.53
CA ALA A 71 -5.13 -17.15 1.27
C ALA A 71 -5.64 -15.87 1.97
N ARG A 72 -4.75 -15.08 2.58
CA ARG A 72 -5.14 -13.79 3.18
C ARG A 72 -5.62 -12.81 2.11
N ARG A 73 -4.93 -12.75 0.98
CA ARG A 73 -5.30 -11.93 -0.16
C ARG A 73 -6.70 -12.26 -0.67
N GLU A 74 -6.99 -13.53 -0.92
CA GLU A 74 -8.28 -13.96 -1.48
C GLU A 74 -9.43 -13.81 -0.48
N ILE A 75 -9.21 -14.13 0.79
CA ILE A 75 -10.28 -14.20 1.79
C ILE A 75 -10.52 -12.87 2.50
N LEU A 76 -9.48 -12.09 2.77
CA LEU A 76 -9.61 -10.87 3.59
C LEU A 76 -9.47 -9.57 2.78
N ILE A 77 -8.51 -9.52 1.84
CA ILE A 77 -8.16 -8.27 1.17
C ILE A 77 -9.00 -8.06 -0.08
N SER A 78 -9.03 -9.03 -0.99
CA SER A 78 -9.71 -8.95 -2.29
C SER A 78 -11.19 -8.60 -2.17
N PRO A 79 -11.97 -9.14 -1.21
CA PRO A 79 -13.38 -8.77 -1.07
C PRO A 79 -13.57 -7.26 -0.79
N ILE A 80 -12.69 -6.66 0.01
CA ILE A 80 -12.71 -5.21 0.27
C ILE A 80 -12.37 -4.44 -1.00
N ILE A 81 -11.37 -4.90 -1.77
CA ILE A 81 -11.02 -4.29 -3.07
C ILE A 81 -12.18 -4.38 -4.06
N TYR A 82 -12.91 -5.50 -4.11
CA TYR A 82 -14.08 -5.66 -4.98
C TYR A 82 -15.22 -4.74 -4.62
N ASP A 83 -15.44 -4.51 -3.32
CA ASP A 83 -16.41 -3.52 -2.85
C ASP A 83 -15.97 -2.09 -3.20
N LEU A 84 -14.69 -1.76 -3.06
CA LEU A 84 -14.16 -0.47 -3.53
C LEU A 84 -14.41 -0.27 -5.02
N ILE A 85 -14.16 -1.27 -5.86
CA ILE A 85 -14.48 -1.23 -7.30
C ILE A 85 -15.98 -1.00 -7.50
N HIS A 86 -16.84 -1.67 -6.73
CA HIS A 86 -18.29 -1.48 -6.82
C HIS A 86 -18.70 -0.04 -6.52
N TYR A 87 -18.15 0.59 -5.48
CA TYR A 87 -18.50 1.96 -5.08
C TYR A 87 -17.92 3.04 -5.97
N THR A 88 -16.69 2.84 -6.44
CA THR A 88 -15.92 3.91 -7.09
C THR A 88 -15.86 3.75 -8.61
N LYS A 89 -16.07 2.54 -9.12
CA LYS A 89 -15.90 2.16 -10.54
C LYS A 89 -14.52 2.49 -11.11
N ILE A 90 -13.50 2.58 -10.26
CA ILE A 90 -12.11 2.83 -10.68
C ILE A 90 -11.47 1.59 -11.28
N GLU A 91 -10.44 1.81 -12.11
CA GLU A 91 -9.56 0.73 -12.56
C GLU A 91 -8.63 0.33 -11.41
N VAL A 92 -8.54 -0.97 -11.15
CA VAL A 92 -7.61 -1.54 -10.18
C VAL A 92 -6.65 -2.47 -10.90
N ARG A 93 -5.36 -2.12 -10.85
CA ARG A 93 -4.28 -2.94 -11.39
C ARG A 93 -3.73 -3.81 -10.28
N ILE A 94 -3.77 -5.13 -10.48
CA ILE A 94 -3.30 -6.14 -9.51
C ILE A 94 -1.93 -6.62 -9.94
N GLU A 95 -0.98 -6.73 -9.00
CA GLU A 95 0.42 -7.09 -9.27
C GLU A 95 1.00 -6.24 -10.41
N TYR A 96 0.94 -4.92 -10.24
CA TYR A 96 1.32 -3.97 -11.29
C TYR A 96 2.79 -3.59 -11.18
N LEU A 97 3.51 -3.64 -12.31
CA LEU A 97 4.94 -3.32 -12.36
C LEU A 97 5.15 -1.80 -12.46
N ILE A 98 5.75 -1.22 -11.44
CA ILE A 98 6.24 0.17 -11.44
C ILE A 98 7.77 0.16 -11.63
N ARG A 99 8.28 1.04 -12.48
CA ARG A 99 9.72 1.26 -12.70
C ARG A 99 10.02 2.76 -12.70
N ALA A 100 10.19 3.33 -11.52
CA ALA A 100 10.50 4.74 -11.35
C ALA A 100 12.01 5.02 -11.49
N SER A 101 12.85 4.09 -11.02
CA SER A 101 14.31 4.14 -11.18
C SER A 101 14.91 2.75 -10.91
N GLU A 102 16.23 2.61 -11.06
CA GLU A 102 16.93 1.36 -10.71
C GLU A 102 16.76 0.98 -9.23
N GLN A 103 16.62 1.98 -8.34
CA GLN A 103 16.44 1.82 -6.90
C GLN A 103 14.97 1.68 -6.48
N LEU A 104 14.02 2.02 -7.36
CA LEU A 104 12.59 2.08 -7.06
C LEU A 104 11.80 1.43 -8.18
N GLN A 105 11.77 0.10 -8.15
CA GLN A 105 11.07 -0.72 -9.12
C GLN A 105 10.51 -2.00 -8.49
N GLY A 106 9.47 -2.56 -9.08
CA GLY A 106 8.88 -3.82 -8.63
C GLY A 106 7.39 -3.85 -8.82
N TYR A 107 6.79 -4.94 -8.33
CA TYR A 107 5.35 -5.13 -8.34
C TYR A 107 4.72 -4.55 -7.09
N VAL A 108 3.64 -3.80 -7.25
CA VAL A 108 2.74 -3.37 -6.18
C VAL A 108 1.51 -4.28 -6.17
N ASP A 109 0.98 -4.62 -4.98
CA ASP A 109 -0.08 -5.63 -4.86
C ASP A 109 -1.40 -5.13 -5.47
N TYR A 110 -1.84 -3.92 -5.09
CA TYR A 110 -2.94 -3.24 -5.74
C TYR A 110 -2.61 -1.77 -5.99
N PHE A 111 -2.85 -1.33 -7.23
CA PHE A 111 -2.80 0.06 -7.61
C PHE A 111 -4.17 0.51 -8.11
N LEU A 112 -4.80 1.41 -7.34
CA LEU A 112 -6.10 2.00 -7.61
C LEU A 112 -5.85 3.33 -8.33
N GLU A 113 -6.09 3.34 -9.64
CA GLU A 113 -5.83 4.51 -10.48
C GLU A 113 -7.02 5.47 -10.39
N ALA A 114 -6.86 6.50 -9.57
CA ALA A 114 -7.87 7.51 -9.26
C ALA A 114 -7.21 8.92 -9.24
N PRO A 115 -7.98 10.02 -9.18
CA PRO A 115 -7.40 11.37 -9.03
C PRO A 115 -6.45 11.50 -7.85
N HIS A 116 -6.71 10.77 -6.77
CA HIS A 116 -5.76 10.51 -5.68
C HIS A 116 -5.37 9.05 -5.76
N SER A 117 -4.40 8.73 -6.62
CA SER A 117 -3.84 7.39 -6.78
C SER A 117 -3.60 6.72 -5.41
N VAL A 118 -4.16 5.51 -5.23
CA VAL A 118 -4.00 4.75 -3.98
C VAL A 118 -3.21 3.47 -4.22
N LEU A 119 -2.19 3.24 -3.41
CA LEU A 119 -1.47 1.97 -3.35
C LEU A 119 -1.92 1.15 -2.14
N VAL A 120 -2.08 -0.16 -2.32
CA VAL A 120 -2.27 -1.09 -1.22
C VAL A 120 -1.18 -2.15 -1.29
N VAL A 121 -0.47 -2.31 -0.16
CA VAL A 121 0.59 -3.29 0.06
C VAL A 121 0.09 -4.35 1.01
N GLU A 122 0.28 -5.61 0.64
CA GLU A 122 0.12 -6.74 1.54
C GLU A 122 1.36 -6.87 2.42
N ALA A 123 1.18 -6.79 3.74
CA ALA A 123 2.24 -7.00 4.70
C ALA A 123 2.68 -8.46 4.70
N LYS A 124 3.89 -8.69 4.19
CA LYS A 124 4.52 -10.00 4.18
C LYS A 124 4.80 -10.47 5.60
N LYS A 125 4.59 -11.77 5.85
CA LYS A 125 4.75 -12.41 7.17
C LYS A 125 3.97 -11.70 8.31
N GLU A 126 2.89 -10.99 7.99
CA GLU A 126 2.12 -10.18 8.92
C GLU A 126 2.94 -9.04 9.61
N ASP A 127 4.08 -8.65 9.04
CA ASP A 127 4.94 -7.60 9.59
C ASP A 127 4.56 -6.23 9.00
N LEU A 128 3.72 -5.49 9.74
CA LEU A 128 3.27 -4.15 9.35
C LEU A 128 4.39 -3.12 9.35
N GLU A 129 5.42 -3.26 10.18
CA GLU A 129 6.52 -2.29 10.22
C GLU A 129 7.36 -2.37 8.94
N LEU A 130 7.74 -3.58 8.54
CA LEU A 130 8.46 -3.80 7.29
C LEU A 130 7.57 -3.56 6.07
N GLY A 131 6.29 -3.89 6.16
CA GLY A 131 5.30 -3.56 5.14
C GLY A 131 5.17 -2.04 4.94
N MET A 132 5.21 -1.25 6.01
CA MET A 132 5.22 0.22 5.94
C MET A 132 6.49 0.75 5.27
N THR A 133 7.65 0.17 5.57
CA THR A 133 8.90 0.50 4.84
C THR A 133 8.75 0.24 3.33
N GLN A 134 8.17 -0.90 2.95
CA GLN A 134 7.90 -1.21 1.54
C GLN A 134 6.91 -0.20 0.94
N LEU A 135 5.81 0.11 1.62
CA LEU A 135 4.82 1.09 1.17
C LEU A 135 5.43 2.49 0.94
N ILE A 136 6.35 2.92 1.80
CA ILE A 136 7.07 4.20 1.61
C ILE A 136 7.92 4.16 0.34
N ALA A 137 8.63 3.07 0.07
CA ALA A 137 9.39 2.92 -1.17
C ALA A 137 8.46 3.03 -2.39
N GLU A 138 7.31 2.38 -2.34
CA GLU A 138 6.33 2.37 -3.43
C GLU A 138 5.66 3.73 -3.63
N LEU A 139 5.31 4.44 -2.56
CA LEU A 139 4.76 5.81 -2.64
C LEU A 139 5.79 6.79 -3.25
N ILE A 140 7.06 6.70 -2.85
CA ILE A 140 8.14 7.52 -3.43
C ILE A 140 8.37 7.15 -4.91
N ALA A 141 8.29 5.86 -5.25
CA ALA A 141 8.36 5.42 -6.64
C ALA A 141 7.21 6.02 -7.46
N LEU A 142 5.99 6.00 -6.91
CA LEU A 142 4.79 6.53 -7.55
C LEU A 142 4.87 8.05 -7.75
N ASP A 143 5.35 8.80 -6.75
CA ASP A 143 5.59 10.24 -6.84
C ASP A 143 6.51 10.60 -8.02
N ARG A 144 7.55 9.78 -8.24
CA ARG A 144 8.52 9.96 -9.34
C ARG A 144 8.06 9.44 -10.68
N TRP A 145 7.10 8.52 -10.70
CA TRP A 145 6.64 7.84 -11.91
C TRP A 145 5.38 8.48 -12.50
N LEU A 146 4.48 8.99 -11.67
CA LEU A 146 3.25 9.64 -12.11
C LEU A 146 3.47 11.12 -12.45
N ASP A 147 3.06 11.49 -13.66
CA ASP A 147 2.85 12.88 -14.06
C ASP A 147 1.40 13.26 -13.74
N THR A 148 1.14 13.60 -12.47
CA THR A 148 -0.18 13.99 -11.96
C THR A 148 -0.11 15.33 -11.25
N ASP A 149 -1.19 16.12 -11.34
CA ASP A 149 -1.35 17.37 -10.59
C ASP A 149 -1.80 17.13 -9.14
N SER A 150 -2.09 15.89 -8.75
CA SER A 150 -2.44 15.58 -7.36
C SER A 150 -1.24 15.80 -6.46
N ASN A 151 -1.43 16.63 -5.44
CA ASN A 151 -0.42 16.90 -4.40
C ASN A 151 -0.36 15.80 -3.33
N LEU A 152 -1.35 14.90 -3.30
CA LEU A 152 -1.49 13.87 -2.28
C LEU A 152 -1.54 12.49 -2.93
N LEU A 153 -0.67 11.60 -2.46
CA LEU A 153 -0.74 10.17 -2.73
C LEU A 153 -1.14 9.45 -1.43
N ILE A 154 -1.93 8.40 -1.55
CA ILE A 154 -2.41 7.62 -0.40
C ILE A 154 -1.89 6.19 -0.54
N GLY A 155 -1.44 5.64 0.58
CA GLY A 155 -1.00 4.26 0.68
C GLY A 155 -1.73 3.56 1.81
N ALA A 156 -1.87 2.24 1.70
CA ALA A 156 -2.25 1.39 2.79
C ALA A 156 -1.35 0.15 2.85
N VAL A 157 -1.02 -0.29 4.06
CA VAL A 157 -0.38 -1.58 4.32
C VAL A 157 -1.33 -2.43 5.16
N THR A 158 -1.50 -3.70 4.81
CA THR A 158 -2.48 -4.56 5.47
C THR A 158 -2.02 -6.00 5.66
N THR A 159 -2.39 -6.60 6.79
CA THR A 159 -2.32 -8.06 7.00
C THR A 159 -3.62 -8.77 6.61
N GLY A 160 -4.58 -8.04 6.04
CA GLY A 160 -6.00 -8.43 5.91
C GLY A 160 -6.81 -8.20 7.18
N LYS A 161 -6.20 -8.32 8.37
CA LYS A 161 -6.85 -8.08 9.67
C LYS A 161 -6.74 -6.64 10.12
N ILE A 162 -5.57 -6.04 9.92
CA ILE A 162 -5.24 -4.66 10.32
C ILE A 162 -4.83 -3.91 9.06
N TRP A 163 -5.34 -2.69 8.91
CA TRP A 163 -4.98 -1.75 7.85
C TRP A 163 -4.35 -0.51 8.49
N GLU A 164 -3.13 -0.16 8.07
CA GLU A 164 -2.49 1.11 8.38
C GLU A 164 -2.40 1.95 7.11
N PHE A 165 -2.58 3.26 7.23
CA PHE A 165 -2.59 4.18 6.11
C PHE A 165 -1.39 5.13 6.17
N ALA A 166 -0.93 5.55 5.00
CA ALA A 166 0.11 6.55 4.83
C ALA A 166 -0.33 7.58 3.77
N THR A 167 0.17 8.79 3.91
CA THR A 167 -0.02 9.86 2.91
C THR A 167 1.33 10.44 2.54
N LEU A 168 1.57 10.63 1.25
CA LEU A 168 2.73 11.37 0.75
C LEU A 168 2.25 12.70 0.19
N ASP A 169 2.66 13.78 0.87
CA ASP A 169 2.48 15.14 0.38
C ASP A 169 3.66 15.53 -0.52
N ARG A 170 3.36 15.85 -1.77
CA ARG A 170 4.34 16.15 -2.82
C ARG A 170 4.80 17.61 -2.78
N GLN A 171 4.06 18.51 -2.12
CA GLN A 171 4.42 19.93 -2.04
C GLN A 171 5.52 20.19 -1.00
N THR A 172 5.62 19.30 -0.01
CA THR A 172 6.51 19.47 1.13
C THR A 172 7.73 18.54 1.01
N GLN A 173 8.48 18.67 -0.09
CA GLN A 173 9.80 18.05 -0.22
C GLN A 173 10.85 18.95 0.47
N LEU A 174 11.79 18.34 1.20
CA LEU A 174 12.88 19.04 1.90
C LEU A 174 13.90 19.66 0.95
#